data_AF-A0A850HUJ1-F1
#
_entry.id   AF-A0A850HUJ1-F1
#
_cell.length_a   1.000
_cell.length_b   1.000
_cell.length_c   1.000
_cell.angle_alpha   90.00
_cell.angle_beta   90.00
_cell.angle_gamma   90.00
#
_symmetry.space_group_name_H-M   'P 1'
#
loop_
_entity.id
_entity.type
_entity.pdbx_description
1 polymer ?
#
loop_
_entity_poly.entity_id
_entity_poly.type
_entity_poly.pdbx_seq_one_letter_code
_entity_poly.pdbx_strand_id
1 'polypeptide(L)'
;MANRIGHNSGMLWLTRSYNYVDKDPEIDRFRTLYQKDRIKEADLAVLAGLSGSTVTNMFGGRTRRPQHATFAKMAGALGYKYDLIRDDKPNFASEIPKAREERKAYRAMLAKKKERAAKRNGHANGHGKSNGGSR
;
A
#
# COMPACT_ATOMS: atom_id res chain seq x y z
N MET A 1 -19.30 -17.65 -7.35
CA MET A 1 -19.01 -16.27 -6.91
C MET A 1 -17.75 -15.80 -7.62
N ALA A 2 -17.82 -14.74 -8.42
CA ALA A 2 -16.72 -14.30 -9.28
C ALA A 2 -15.62 -13.60 -8.47
N ASN A 3 -14.42 -14.19 -8.44
CA ASN A 3 -13.21 -13.57 -7.90
C ASN A 3 -12.82 -12.36 -8.76
N ARG A 4 -13.12 -11.15 -8.28
CA ARG A 4 -12.54 -9.92 -8.84
C ARG A 4 -11.09 -9.83 -8.36
N ILE A 5 -10.19 -10.48 -9.07
CA ILE A 5 -8.75 -10.28 -8.93
C ILE A 5 -8.48 -8.81 -9.24
N GLY A 6 -8.04 -8.06 -8.22
CA GLY A 6 -7.71 -6.64 -8.34
C GLY A 6 -6.63 -6.45 -9.40
N HIS A 7 -6.93 -5.64 -10.41
CA HIS A 7 -6.01 -5.29 -11.48
C HIS A 7 -4.89 -4.39 -10.93
N ASN A 8 -3.76 -4.98 -10.51
CA ASN A 8 -2.47 -4.29 -10.40
C ASN A 8 -1.66 -4.45 -11.70
N SER A 9 -2.29 -4.25 -12.87
CA SER A 9 -1.64 -4.38 -14.19
C SER A 9 -0.87 -3.12 -14.63
N GLY A 10 -0.45 -2.30 -13.67
CA GLY A 10 0.51 -1.24 -13.93
C GLY A 10 1.90 -1.81 -13.73
N MET A 11 2.79 -1.69 -14.72
CA MET A 11 4.20 -2.04 -14.59
C MET A 11 4.78 -1.25 -13.41
N LEU A 12 4.79 -1.87 -12.23
CA LEU A 12 5.29 -1.24 -10.99
C LEU A 12 6.80 -1.17 -11.12
N TRP A 13 7.31 0.05 -11.09
CA TRP A 13 8.73 0.30 -11.12
C TRP A 13 9.36 -0.29 -9.84
N LEU A 14 10.15 -1.35 -10.03
CA LEU A 14 10.94 -2.07 -9.03
C LEU A 14 10.17 -2.45 -7.74
N THR A 15 9.31 -3.47 -7.79
CA THR A 15 8.78 -4.07 -6.55
C THR A 15 9.82 -4.99 -5.93
N ARG A 16 10.64 -4.46 -5.00
CA ARG A 16 11.18 -5.31 -3.92
C ARG A 16 9.95 -5.81 -3.16
N SER A 17 9.55 -7.05 -3.43
CA SER A 17 8.15 -7.49 -3.39
C SER A 17 7.55 -7.49 -1.99
N TYR A 18 6.75 -6.46 -1.68
CA TYR A 18 5.83 -6.46 -0.55
C TYR A 18 4.42 -6.73 -1.06
N ASN A 19 3.96 -7.97 -0.91
CA ASN A 19 2.67 -8.41 -1.44
C ASN A 19 1.54 -8.10 -0.45
N TYR A 20 0.90 -6.94 -0.64
CA TYR A 20 -0.34 -6.60 0.05
C TYR A 20 -1.53 -7.33 -0.59
N VAL A 21 -1.73 -8.62 -0.27
CA VAL A 21 -2.95 -9.32 -0.72
C VAL A 21 -4.15 -8.79 0.08
N ASP A 22 -4.10 -8.93 1.40
CA ASP A 22 -5.20 -8.53 2.29
C ASP A 22 -4.77 -7.50 3.33
N LYS A 23 -3.82 -7.85 4.19
CA LYS A 23 -3.27 -6.97 5.23
C LYS A 23 -1.76 -6.93 5.15
N ASP A 24 -1.18 -5.95 5.83
CA ASP A 24 0.26 -5.90 6.05
C ASP A 24 0.68 -7.14 6.88
N PRO A 25 1.60 -8.00 6.40
CA PRO A 25 2.01 -9.23 7.09
C PRO A 25 2.65 -8.97 8.45
N GLU A 26 3.15 -7.76 8.74
CA GLU A 26 3.59 -7.40 10.09
C GLU A 26 2.45 -7.49 11.10
N ILE A 27 1.20 -7.24 10.69
CA ILE A 27 0.03 -7.38 11.58
C ILE A 27 -0.08 -8.81 12.11
N ASP A 28 0.13 -9.83 11.27
CA ASP A 28 0.04 -11.22 11.69
C ASP A 28 1.22 -11.63 12.57
N ARG A 29 2.41 -11.06 12.34
CA ARG A 29 3.57 -11.25 13.24
C ARG A 29 3.27 -10.70 14.63
N PHE A 30 2.84 -9.43 14.72
CA PHE A 30 2.47 -8.82 15.99
C PHE A 30 1.32 -9.56 16.68
N ARG A 31 0.35 -10.07 15.90
CA ARG A 31 -0.73 -10.90 16.43
C ARG A 31 -0.19 -12.14 17.14
N THR A 32 0.73 -12.84 16.48
CA THR A 32 1.37 -14.03 17.04
C THR A 32 2.15 -13.71 18.31
N LEU A 33 2.87 -12.58 18.34
CA LEU A 33 3.68 -12.15 19.49
C LEU A 33 2.83 -11.90 20.74
N TYR A 34 1.82 -11.04 20.67
CA TYR A 34 1.02 -10.73 21.87
C TYR A 34 0.18 -11.94 22.34
N GLN A 35 -0.24 -12.81 21.42
CA GLN A 35 -0.96 -14.04 21.75
C GLN A 35 -0.07 -15.05 22.47
N LYS A 36 1.21 -15.15 22.08
CA LYS A 36 2.21 -15.99 22.76
C LYS A 36 2.40 -15.56 24.22
N ASP A 37 2.39 -14.25 24.46
CA ASP A 37 2.51 -13.66 25.79
C ASP A 37 1.17 -13.63 26.55
N ARG A 38 0.08 -14.13 25.94
CA ARG A 38 -1.29 -14.22 26.49
C ARG A 38 -1.86 -12.86 26.93
N ILE A 39 -1.43 -11.79 26.28
CA ILE A 39 -1.91 -10.42 26.53
C ILE A 39 -3.20 -10.17 25.72
N LYS A 40 -4.13 -9.36 26.22
CA LYS A 40 -5.32 -8.96 25.45
C LYS A 40 -5.00 -7.74 24.56
N GLU A 41 -5.75 -7.56 23.47
CA GLU A 41 -5.58 -6.41 22.59
C GLU A 41 -5.72 -5.06 23.32
N ALA A 42 -6.63 -4.98 24.30
CA ALA A 42 -6.81 -3.78 25.11
C ALA A 42 -5.57 -3.45 25.95
N ASP A 43 -4.96 -4.47 26.57
CA ASP A 43 -3.77 -4.31 27.39
C ASP A 43 -2.56 -3.91 26.53
N LEU A 44 -2.42 -4.53 25.35
CA LEU A 44 -1.40 -4.14 24.38
C LEU A 44 -1.56 -2.67 23.94
N ALA A 45 -2.80 -2.22 23.72
CA ALA A 45 -3.06 -0.83 23.37
C ALA A 45 -2.61 0.13 24.47
N VAL A 46 -2.90 -0.19 25.74
CA VAL A 46 -2.48 0.59 26.90
C VAL A 46 -0.95 0.62 27.02
N LEU A 47 -0.30 -0.55 26.97
CA LEU A 47 1.15 -0.66 27.08
C LEU A 47 1.87 0.09 25.94
N ALA A 48 1.33 0.06 24.73
CA ALA A 48 1.90 0.75 23.57
C ALA A 48 1.55 2.24 23.50
N GLY A 49 0.70 2.76 24.39
CA GLY A 49 0.20 4.14 24.31
C GLY A 49 -0.55 4.41 23.01
N LEU A 50 -1.43 3.48 22.63
CA LEU A 50 -2.28 3.52 21.44
C LEU A 50 -3.75 3.49 21.85
N SER A 51 -4.65 3.99 21.00
CA SER A 51 -6.08 3.83 21.25
C SER A 51 -6.49 2.36 21.06
N GLY A 52 -7.39 1.85 21.90
CA GLY A 52 -7.94 0.50 21.72
C GLY A 52 -8.57 0.31 20.34
N SER A 53 -9.26 1.32 19.82
CA SER A 53 -9.81 1.33 18.46
C SER A 53 -8.75 1.16 17.36
N THR A 54 -7.53 1.68 17.56
CA THR A 54 -6.43 1.50 16.61
C THR A 54 -6.01 0.04 16.55
N VAL A 55 -5.82 -0.58 17.72
CA VAL A 55 -5.39 -1.98 17.83
C VAL A 55 -6.48 -2.94 17.31
N THR A 56 -7.74 -2.73 17.71
CA THR A 56 -8.87 -3.54 17.22
C THR A 56 -9.04 -3.42 15.70
N ASN A 57 -8.92 -2.20 15.13
CA ASN A 57 -9.03 -2.02 13.68
C ASN A 57 -7.86 -2.63 12.91
N MET A 58 -6.69 -2.72 13.53
CA MET A 58 -5.50 -3.33 12.94
C MET A 58 -5.67 -4.86 12.83
N PHE A 59 -5.95 -5.52 13.95
CA PHE A 59 -6.08 -6.98 13.97
C PHE A 59 -7.41 -7.46 13.35
N GLY A 60 -8.53 -6.98 13.85
CA GLY A 60 -9.87 -7.43 13.43
C GLY A 60 -10.55 -6.57 12.36
N GLY A 61 -10.12 -5.32 12.17
CA GLY A 61 -10.86 -4.35 11.37
C GLY A 61 -10.25 -4.00 10.01
N ARG A 62 -10.55 -2.77 9.58
CA ARG A 62 -10.33 -2.24 8.22
C ARG A 62 -8.90 -1.77 7.94
N THR A 63 -8.05 -1.65 8.95
CA THR A 63 -6.71 -1.08 8.77
C THR A 63 -5.82 -2.10 8.06
N ARG A 64 -5.48 -1.82 6.80
CA ARG A 64 -4.64 -2.69 5.97
C ARG A 64 -3.15 -2.34 6.00
N ARG A 65 -2.82 -1.08 6.30
CA ARG A 65 -1.45 -0.53 6.27
C ARG A 65 -1.20 0.41 7.46
N PRO A 66 -0.89 -0.14 8.64
CA PRO A 66 -0.52 0.65 9.81
C PRO A 66 0.77 1.42 9.55
N GLN A 67 0.98 2.50 10.29
CA GLN A 67 2.23 3.25 10.20
C GLN A 67 3.35 2.50 10.91
N HIS A 68 4.59 2.69 10.45
CA HIS A 68 5.78 2.14 11.10
C HIS A 68 5.86 2.49 12.59
N ALA A 69 5.51 3.74 12.96
CA ALA A 69 5.49 4.19 14.35
C ALA A 69 4.54 3.37 15.24
N THR A 70 3.42 2.87 14.67
CA THR A 70 2.49 1.99 15.38
C THR A 70 3.16 0.66 15.73
N PHE A 71 3.85 0.04 14.76
CA PHE A 71 4.60 -1.20 14.98
C PHE A 71 5.75 -1.02 15.97
N ALA A 72 6.49 0.09 15.86
CA ALA A 72 7.57 0.41 16.79
C ALA A 72 7.09 0.51 18.25
N LYS A 73 5.95 1.18 18.48
CA LYS A 73 5.34 1.29 19.81
C LYS A 73 4.91 -0.07 20.37
N MET A 74 4.26 -0.89 19.55
CA MET A 74 3.86 -2.25 19.97
C MET A 74 5.05 -3.15 20.24
N ALA A 75 6.12 -3.04 19.46
CA ALA A 75 7.34 -3.81 19.69
C ALA A 75 7.95 -3.43 21.05
N GLY A 76 8.09 -2.14 21.33
CA GLY A 76 8.56 -1.65 22.63
C GLY A 76 7.69 -2.13 23.79
N ALA A 77 6.36 -2.11 23.63
CA ALA A 77 5.41 -2.61 24.62
C ALA A 77 5.57 -4.12 24.91
N LEU A 78 5.98 -4.89 23.91
CA LEU A 78 6.24 -6.33 24.02
C LEU A 78 7.72 -6.64 24.36
N GLY A 79 8.55 -5.63 24.60
CA GLY A 79 9.97 -5.80 24.93
C GLY A 79 10.88 -6.13 23.74
N TYR A 80 10.42 -5.95 22.50
CA TYR A 80 11.21 -6.16 21.28
C TYR A 80 11.80 -4.86 20.75
N LYS A 81 12.99 -4.95 20.16
CA LYS A 81 13.55 -3.87 19.33
C LYS A 81 12.94 -3.94 17.93
N TYR A 82 12.37 -2.84 17.44
CA TYR A 82 11.89 -2.73 16.07
C TYR A 82 12.93 -1.99 15.23
N ASP A 83 13.63 -2.71 14.36
CA ASP A 83 14.79 -2.19 13.64
C ASP A 83 14.81 -2.70 12.19
N LEU A 84 15.59 -2.02 11.35
CA LEU A 84 15.84 -2.43 9.97
C LEU A 84 17.03 -3.40 9.94
N ILE A 85 16.74 -4.67 9.69
CA ILE A 85 17.76 -5.69 9.52
C ILE A 85 18.21 -5.71 8.05
N ARG A 86 19.52 -5.73 7.82
CA ARG A 86 20.10 -5.79 6.48
C ARG A 86 20.25 -7.25 6.07
N ASP A 87 19.37 -7.72 5.19
CA ASP A 87 19.44 -9.10 4.66
C ASP A 87 20.54 -9.28 3.62
N ASP A 88 20.73 -8.29 2.73
CA ASP A 88 21.76 -8.32 1.69
C ASP A 88 22.31 -6.90 1.41
N LYS A 89 23.50 -6.80 0.83
CA LYS A 89 24.10 -5.54 0.35
C LYS A 89 23.74 -5.34 -1.12
N PRO A 90 22.82 -4.41 -1.45
CA PRO A 90 22.47 -4.15 -2.84
C PRO A 90 23.68 -3.64 -3.63
N ASN A 91 23.80 -4.04 -4.90
CA ASN A 91 24.83 -3.50 -5.78
C ASN A 91 24.33 -2.19 -6.40
N PHE A 92 24.52 -1.10 -5.66
CA PHE A 92 24.04 0.22 -6.07
C PHE A 92 24.60 0.69 -7.42
N ALA A 93 25.83 0.29 -7.78
CA ALA A 93 26.46 0.72 -9.02
C ALA A 93 25.73 0.20 -10.26
N SER A 94 25.20 -1.04 -10.22
CA SER A 94 24.45 -1.64 -11.32
C SER A 94 22.94 -1.40 -11.21
N GLU A 95 22.39 -1.38 -10.00
CA GLU A 95 20.94 -1.23 -9.79
C GLU A 95 20.43 0.20 -10.03
N ILE A 96 21.19 1.23 -9.63
CA ILE A 96 20.72 2.62 -9.74
C ILE A 96 20.53 3.06 -11.21
N PRO A 97 21.47 2.81 -12.14
CA PRO A 97 21.27 3.16 -13.56
C PRO A 97 20.06 2.44 -14.15
N LYS A 98 19.91 1.14 -13.90
CA LYS A 98 18.75 0.35 -14.35
C LYS A 98 17.44 0.93 -13.82
N ALA A 99 17.37 1.22 -12.52
CA ALA A 99 16.20 1.82 -11.91
C ALA A 99 15.89 3.21 -12.49
N ARG A 100 16.89 4.04 -12.82
CA ARG A 100 16.67 5.36 -13.44
C ARG A 100 16.06 5.24 -14.84
N GLU A 101 16.52 4.30 -15.66
CA GLU A 101 15.95 4.06 -16.99
C GLU A 101 14.51 3.53 -16.90
N GLU A 102 14.26 2.57 -16.01
CA GLU A 102 12.90 2.08 -15.74
C GLU A 102 11.96 3.21 -15.27
N ARG A 103 12.44 4.12 -14.41
CA ARG A 103 11.69 5.32 -14.00
C ARG A 103 11.31 6.17 -15.19
N LYS A 104 12.26 6.43 -16.09
CA LYS A 104 12.09 7.30 -17.24
C LYS A 104 11.03 6.71 -18.18
N ALA A 105 11.12 5.41 -18.47
CA ALA A 105 10.13 4.67 -19.24
C ALA A 105 8.74 4.71 -18.58
N TYR A 106 8.66 4.47 -17.26
CA TYR A 106 7.42 4.52 -16.51
C TYR A 106 6.77 5.91 -16.55
N ARG A 107 7.55 6.99 -16.38
CA ARG A 107 7.05 8.38 -16.48
C ARG A 107 6.53 8.70 -17.88
N ALA A 108 7.23 8.25 -18.94
CA ALA A 108 6.77 8.44 -20.31
C ALA A 108 5.45 7.69 -20.58
N MET A 109 5.31 6.47 -20.05
CA MET A 109 4.07 5.69 -20.14
C MET A 109 2.90 6.41 -19.42
N LEU A 110 3.13 6.94 -18.21
CA LEU A 110 2.12 7.71 -17.48
C LEU A 110 1.69 8.99 -18.24
N ALA A 111 2.63 9.72 -18.84
CA ALA A 111 2.33 10.90 -19.65
C ALA A 111 1.43 10.54 -20.84
N LYS A 112 1.78 9.48 -21.59
CA LYS A 112 0.97 8.98 -22.71
C LYS A 112 -0.41 8.51 -22.28
N LYS A 113 -0.54 7.87 -21.10
CA LYS A 113 -1.83 7.46 -20.54
C LYS A 113 -2.70 8.67 -20.20
N LYS A 114 -2.11 9.73 -19.62
CA LYS A 114 -2.79 10.99 -19.31
C LYS A 114 -3.28 11.69 -20.57
N GLU A 115 -2.47 11.77 -21.62
CA GLU A 115 -2.86 12.35 -22.91
C GLU A 115 -4.02 11.58 -23.56
N ARG A 116 -3.96 10.24 -23.56
CA ARG A 116 -5.06 9.40 -24.07
C ARG A 116 -6.36 9.60 -23.29
N ALA A 117 -6.28 9.74 -21.97
CA ALA A 117 -7.44 10.02 -21.14
C ALA A 117 -8.04 11.41 -21.44
N ALA A 118 -7.20 12.44 -21.62
CA ALA A 118 -7.64 13.79 -21.99
C ALA A 118 -8.35 13.81 -23.36
N LYS A 119 -7.80 13.12 -24.37
CA LYS A 119 -8.43 12.99 -25.70
C LYS A 119 -9.78 12.27 -25.65
N ARG A 120 -9.90 11.20 -24.86
CA ARG A 120 -11.17 10.47 -24.67
C ARG A 120 -12.25 11.35 -24.01
N ASN A 121 -11.88 12.11 -22.98
CA ASN A 121 -12.82 13.00 -22.30
C ASN A 121 -13.22 14.22 -23.16
N GLY A 122 -12.32 14.72 -24.01
CA GLY A 122 -12.62 15.78 -24.98
C GLY A 122 -13.60 15.34 -26.07
N HIS A 123 -13.52 14.08 -26.53
CA HIS A 123 -14.45 13.54 -27.54
C HIS A 123 -15.86 13.27 -26.98
N ALA A 124 -15.98 12.96 -25.69
CA ALA A 124 -17.27 12.67 -25.04
C ALA A 124 -18.16 13.92 -24.85
N ASN A 125 -17.56 15.12 -24.70
CA ASN A 125 -18.30 16.38 -24.54
C ASN A 125 -18.72 17.05 -25.87
N GLY A 126 -18.35 16.48 -27.03
CA GLY A 126 -18.63 17.06 -28.35
C GLY A 126 -19.93 16.60 -29.02
N HIS A 127 -20.68 15.67 -28.44
CA HIS A 127 -21.88 15.05 -29.06
C HIS A 127 -23.22 15.47 -28.44
N GLY A 128 -23.27 16.68 -27.87
CA GLY A 128 -24.44 17.21 -27.17
C GLY A 128 -25.01 18.52 -27.71
N LYS A 129 -24.86 18.85 -29.00
CA LYS A 129 -25.57 20.00 -29.61
C LYS A 129 -25.82 19.78 -31.11
N SER A 130 -26.92 19.12 -31.45
CA SER A 130 -27.71 19.46 -32.64
C SER A 130 -29.06 18.74 -32.59
N ASN A 131 -30.08 19.41 -32.09
CA ASN A 131 -31.40 19.28 -32.70
C ASN A 131 -32.13 20.62 -32.54
N GLY A 132 -31.89 21.51 -33.51
CA GLY A 132 -32.84 22.53 -33.87
C GLY A 132 -33.87 21.92 -34.82
N GLY A 133 -35.13 22.32 -34.71
CA GLY A 133 -36.18 21.87 -35.60
C GLY A 133 -37.54 22.47 -35.27
N SER A 134 -37.77 23.65 -35.86
CA SER A 134 -39.02 24.41 -36.03
C SER A 134 -40.37 23.76 -35.72
N ARG A 135 -41.21 24.52 -35.00
CA ARG A 135 -42.56 24.91 -35.45
C ARG A 135 -43.03 26.16 -34.73
#